data_AF-A0ABC8SEA9-F1
#
_entry.id   AF-A0ABC8SEA9-F1
#
_cell.length_a   1.000
_cell.length_b   1.000
_cell.length_c   1.000
_cell.angle_alpha   90.00
_cell.angle_beta   90.00
_cell.angle_gamma   90.00
#
_symmetry.space_group_name_H-M   'P 1'
#
loop_
_entity.id
_entity.type
_entity.pdbx_description
1 polymer ?
#
loop_
_entity_poly.entity_id
_entity_poly.type
_entity_poly.pdbx_seq_one_letter_code
_entity_poly.pdbx_strand_id
1 'polypeptide(L)'
;MPENFFTVVEIPQQKVYNGVFFPAVLSSDPTTLTSDISVLTEAIKLHKPWLDSLLHRSGAVLFRGFPLTTASDFNDVVEAFGYEELPYIGGAAPRNKVVGRVFTTNESPPDQKIPFHHEMAQVPVYPSKLFFFCEVEPASGGETPIVLSHIIYEKMNEKYPEFVEKLEEHGLIYTRVLGEEDDNSSPIGRGWKSTFLTQDKTVAEERAAKLGVKLEWMEDVVKTIMGPIPAIKFEKTRQRKIWFNSMVIAYTGWEDARNNPVKAVTFGCWTTTPCFFVHDFSTNTSLFFPVFLDRILSILYTSSLLFILFFS
;
A
#
# COMPACT_ATOMS: atom_id res chain seq x y z
N MET A 1 -7.11 23.20 -21.83
CA MET A 1 -6.85 21.93 -21.11
C MET A 1 -5.73 21.20 -21.85
N PRO A 2 -4.92 20.35 -21.21
CA PRO A 2 -3.77 19.67 -21.85
C PRO A 2 -4.19 18.53 -22.80
N GLU A 3 -5.29 18.74 -23.54
CA GLU A 3 -6.00 17.75 -24.38
C GLU A 3 -5.17 17.17 -25.53
N ASN A 4 -3.89 17.53 -25.66
CA ASN A 4 -3.05 17.09 -26.77
C ASN A 4 -2.20 15.84 -26.48
N PHE A 5 -1.93 15.51 -25.20
CA PHE A 5 -1.08 14.36 -24.85
C PHE A 5 -1.72 13.36 -23.87
N PHE A 6 -2.47 13.85 -22.89
CA PHE A 6 -3.19 13.02 -21.93
C PHE A 6 -4.69 13.13 -22.16
N THR A 7 -5.32 12.05 -22.60
CA THR A 7 -6.77 11.95 -22.78
C THR A 7 -7.38 11.21 -21.60
N VAL A 8 -8.35 11.83 -20.94
CA VAL A 8 -9.12 11.12 -19.90
C VAL A 8 -10.06 10.13 -20.59
N VAL A 9 -9.97 8.86 -20.20
CA VAL A 9 -10.81 7.79 -20.75
C VAL A 9 -11.55 7.05 -19.64
N GLU A 10 -12.57 6.31 -20.04
CA GLU A 10 -13.34 5.45 -19.15
C GLU A 10 -13.01 3.97 -19.40
N ILE A 11 -12.99 3.18 -18.32
CA ILE A 11 -12.85 1.73 -18.37
C ILE A 11 -13.98 1.07 -17.55
N PRO A 12 -14.42 -0.15 -17.90
CA PRO A 12 -15.56 -0.81 -17.24
C PRO A 12 -15.42 -0.98 -15.71
N GLN A 13 -14.19 -1.10 -15.23
CA GLN A 13 -13.90 -1.42 -13.83
C GLN A 13 -13.97 -0.18 -12.91
N GLN A 14 -13.83 1.03 -13.47
CA GLN A 14 -13.89 2.28 -12.70
C GLN A 14 -15.18 2.38 -11.90
N LYS A 15 -15.09 3.10 -10.78
CA LYS A 15 -16.26 3.53 -10.01
C LYS A 15 -16.37 5.04 -10.05
N VAL A 16 -17.57 5.54 -9.81
CA VAL A 16 -17.84 6.96 -9.62
C VAL A 16 -18.24 7.17 -8.16
N TYR A 17 -17.54 8.05 -7.47
CA TYR A 17 -17.88 8.45 -6.11
C TYR A 17 -17.96 9.98 -6.06
N ASN A 18 -19.10 10.51 -5.61
CA ASN A 18 -19.40 11.96 -5.61
C ASN A 18 -19.09 12.65 -6.95
N GLY A 19 -19.41 12.00 -8.06
CA GLY A 19 -19.17 12.51 -9.42
C GLY A 19 -17.72 12.43 -9.89
N VAL A 20 -16.82 11.80 -9.14
CA VAL A 20 -15.40 11.63 -9.50
C VAL A 20 -15.11 10.17 -9.84
N PHE A 21 -14.48 9.92 -10.98
CA PHE A 21 -14.00 8.60 -11.36
C PHE A 21 -12.82 8.14 -10.50
N PHE A 22 -12.87 6.88 -10.08
CA PHE A 22 -11.85 6.18 -9.32
C PHE A 22 -11.49 4.84 -9.99
N PRO A 23 -10.20 4.64 -10.35
CA PRO A 23 -9.20 5.69 -10.53
C PRO A 23 -9.59 6.62 -11.68
N ALA A 24 -8.96 7.78 -11.85
CA ALA A 24 -8.97 8.43 -13.17
C ALA A 24 -8.13 7.58 -14.14
N VAL A 25 -8.45 7.56 -15.42
CA VAL A 25 -7.64 6.82 -16.43
C VAL A 25 -7.21 7.80 -17.50
N LEU A 26 -5.92 7.81 -17.78
CA LEU A 26 -5.29 8.58 -18.85
C LEU A 26 -4.82 7.62 -19.93
N SER A 27 -5.20 7.89 -21.16
CA SER A 27 -4.66 7.27 -22.35
C SER A 27 -3.90 8.30 -23.17
N SER A 28 -2.94 7.83 -23.95
CA SER A 28 -2.40 8.59 -25.06
C SER A 28 -3.39 8.63 -26.22
N ASP A 29 -3.26 9.64 -27.08
CA ASP A 29 -3.86 9.62 -28.42
C ASP A 29 -2.97 8.75 -29.33
N PRO A 30 -3.51 7.67 -29.95
CA PRO A 30 -2.75 6.80 -30.85
C PRO A 30 -2.08 7.55 -32.02
N THR A 31 -2.62 8.71 -32.40
CA THR A 31 -2.11 9.51 -33.52
C THR A 31 -0.91 10.38 -33.16
N THR A 32 -0.64 10.61 -31.87
CA THR A 32 0.49 11.39 -31.36
C THR A 32 1.55 10.55 -30.66
N LEU A 33 1.35 9.22 -30.62
CA LEU A 33 2.23 8.30 -29.91
C LEU A 33 3.58 8.13 -30.63
N THR A 34 4.62 8.66 -30.00
CA THR A 34 6.01 8.31 -30.31
C THR A 34 6.46 7.16 -29.41
N SER A 35 7.39 6.33 -29.88
CA SER A 35 8.05 5.31 -29.06
C SER A 35 9.13 5.89 -28.13
N ASP A 36 9.42 7.19 -28.24
CA ASP A 36 10.45 7.85 -27.44
C ASP A 36 9.93 8.22 -26.05
N ILE A 37 10.47 7.56 -25.02
CA ILE A 37 10.12 7.78 -23.61
C ILE A 37 10.38 9.22 -23.16
N SER A 38 11.35 9.91 -23.75
CA SER A 38 11.70 11.29 -23.38
C SER A 38 10.50 12.22 -23.54
N VAL A 39 9.69 12.04 -24.59
CA VAL A 39 8.49 12.83 -24.86
C VAL A 39 7.44 12.65 -23.76
N LEU A 40 7.25 11.42 -23.27
CA LEU A 40 6.37 11.18 -22.12
C LEU A 40 6.91 11.88 -20.86
N THR A 41 8.21 11.74 -20.55
CA THR A 41 8.77 12.38 -19.36
C THR A 41 8.69 13.91 -19.41
N GLU A 42 8.86 14.51 -20.58
CA GLU A 42 8.67 15.94 -20.80
C GLU A 42 7.21 16.35 -20.63
N ALA A 43 6.27 15.58 -21.18
CA ALA A 43 4.84 15.82 -20.99
C ALA A 43 4.43 15.72 -19.51
N ILE A 44 4.96 14.75 -18.76
CA ILE A 44 4.75 14.64 -17.31
C ILE A 44 5.26 15.88 -16.59
N LYS A 45 6.50 16.31 -16.87
CA LYS A 45 7.10 17.52 -16.27
C LYS A 45 6.27 18.76 -16.57
N LEU A 46 5.86 18.93 -17.83
CA LEU A 46 5.06 20.07 -18.30
C LEU A 46 3.66 20.11 -17.68
N HIS A 47 2.99 18.95 -17.58
CA HIS A 47 1.62 18.84 -17.09
C HIS A 47 1.51 18.47 -15.62
N LYS A 48 2.62 18.45 -14.89
CA LYS A 48 2.69 18.07 -13.47
C LYS A 48 1.61 18.72 -12.60
N PRO A 49 1.36 20.05 -12.65
CA PRO A 49 0.31 20.66 -11.82
C PRO A 49 -1.09 20.10 -12.10
N TRP A 50 -1.40 19.78 -13.35
CA TRP A 50 -2.68 19.18 -13.72
C TRP A 50 -2.77 17.72 -13.28
N LEU A 51 -1.69 16.95 -13.45
CA LEU A 51 -1.58 15.56 -12.98
C LEU A 51 -1.70 15.47 -11.45
N ASP A 52 -1.03 16.36 -10.72
CA ASP A 52 -1.15 16.50 -9.26
C ASP A 52 -2.59 16.83 -8.85
N SER A 53 -3.27 17.72 -9.60
CA SER A 53 -4.67 18.07 -9.36
C SER A 53 -5.64 16.91 -9.66
N LEU A 54 -5.43 16.18 -10.76
CA LEU A 54 -6.22 15.00 -11.11
C LEU A 54 -6.07 13.93 -10.04
N LEU A 55 -4.83 13.65 -9.63
CA LEU A 55 -4.57 12.68 -8.58
C LEU A 55 -5.11 13.15 -7.22
N HIS A 56 -5.05 14.44 -6.93
CA HIS A 56 -5.68 15.00 -5.74
C HIS A 56 -7.19 14.73 -5.73
N ARG A 57 -7.90 14.86 -6.85
CA ARG A 57 -9.35 14.58 -6.89
C ARG A 57 -9.65 13.08 -6.84
N SER A 58 -9.04 12.30 -7.72
CA SER A 58 -9.40 10.89 -7.91
C SER A 58 -8.79 9.95 -6.87
N GLY A 59 -7.72 10.34 -6.18
CA GLY A 59 -7.03 9.47 -5.21
C GLY A 59 -6.09 8.46 -5.87
N ALA A 60 -6.44 7.98 -7.06
CA ALA A 60 -5.57 7.22 -7.95
C ALA A 60 -5.72 7.66 -9.43
N VAL A 61 -4.64 7.58 -10.20
CA VAL A 61 -4.64 7.78 -11.67
C VAL A 61 -3.98 6.59 -12.31
N LEU A 62 -4.67 5.95 -13.25
CA LEU A 62 -4.15 4.94 -14.16
C LEU A 62 -3.64 5.61 -15.44
N PHE A 63 -2.43 5.30 -15.90
CA PHE A 63 -2.01 5.61 -17.27
C PHE A 63 -1.98 4.32 -18.09
N ARG A 64 -2.54 4.33 -19.30
CA ARG A 64 -2.66 3.18 -20.22
C ARG A 64 -2.30 3.57 -21.67
N GLY A 65 -1.67 2.68 -22.44
CA GLY A 65 -1.29 2.96 -23.84
C GLY A 65 -0.04 3.83 -24.07
N PHE A 66 0.92 3.89 -23.13
CA PHE A 66 2.17 4.66 -23.29
C PHE A 66 3.39 3.74 -23.47
N PRO A 67 4.48 4.20 -24.12
CA PRO A 67 5.61 3.36 -24.52
C PRO A 67 6.59 3.05 -23.38
N LEU A 68 6.13 2.44 -22.28
CA LEU A 68 6.99 1.93 -21.21
C LEU A 68 7.13 0.42 -21.34
N THR A 69 8.34 -0.07 -21.56
CA THR A 69 8.60 -1.49 -21.80
C THR A 69 9.57 -2.12 -20.81
N THR A 70 10.34 -1.30 -20.09
CA THR A 70 11.38 -1.77 -19.17
C THR A 70 11.29 -1.08 -17.81
N ALA A 71 11.89 -1.69 -16.78
CA ALA A 71 12.10 -1.04 -15.49
C ALA A 71 12.88 0.29 -15.59
N SER A 72 13.75 0.46 -16.60
CA SER A 72 14.46 1.72 -16.83
C SER A 72 13.50 2.82 -17.31
N ASP A 73 12.64 2.53 -18.28
CA ASP A 73 11.61 3.47 -18.75
C ASP A 73 10.70 3.90 -17.59
N PHE A 74 10.34 2.94 -16.73
CA PHE A 74 9.55 3.21 -15.55
C PHE A 74 10.29 4.11 -14.54
N ASN A 75 11.60 3.89 -14.31
CA ASN A 75 12.39 4.78 -13.47
C ASN A 75 12.40 6.21 -14.01
N ASP A 76 12.58 6.40 -15.32
CA ASP A 76 12.59 7.72 -15.95
C ASP A 76 11.26 8.46 -15.75
N VAL A 77 10.15 7.73 -15.85
CA VAL A 77 8.82 8.27 -15.55
C VAL A 77 8.67 8.64 -14.07
N VAL A 78 9.11 7.78 -13.14
CA VAL A 78 9.10 8.08 -11.70
C VAL A 78 9.91 9.34 -11.39
N GLU A 79 11.09 9.49 -12.01
CA GLU A 79 11.94 10.67 -11.86
C GLU A 79 11.32 11.93 -12.47
N ALA A 80 10.61 11.80 -13.60
CA ALA A 80 9.94 12.92 -14.25
C ALA A 80 8.86 13.58 -13.37
N PHE A 81 8.21 12.82 -12.48
CA PHE A 81 7.26 13.37 -11.52
C PHE A 81 7.90 14.26 -10.44
N GLY A 82 9.22 14.12 -10.21
CA GLY A 82 9.98 14.95 -9.28
C GLY A 82 9.60 14.77 -7.81
N TYR A 83 8.95 13.66 -7.43
CA TYR A 83 8.68 13.35 -6.02
C TYR A 83 9.95 12.87 -5.31
N GLU A 84 10.05 13.13 -4.02
CA GLU A 84 11.14 12.60 -3.19
C GLU A 84 11.00 11.09 -3.00
N GLU A 85 12.12 10.37 -3.06
CA GLU A 85 12.18 8.94 -2.76
C GLU A 85 12.09 8.73 -1.24
N LEU A 86 11.32 7.72 -0.82
CA LEU A 86 11.34 7.24 0.56
C LEU A 86 12.27 6.01 0.65
N PRO A 87 13.36 6.07 1.44
CA PRO A 87 14.18 4.89 1.70
C PRO A 87 13.33 3.78 2.34
N TYR A 88 13.40 2.56 1.78
CA TYR A 88 12.62 1.42 2.29
C TYR A 88 13.23 0.84 3.56
N ILE A 89 12.82 1.38 4.72
CA ILE A 89 13.26 0.95 6.06
C ILE A 89 12.04 0.50 6.87
N GLY A 90 12.07 -0.71 7.44
CA GLY A 90 11.01 -1.22 8.32
C GLY A 90 9.82 -1.90 7.65
N GLY A 91 9.87 -2.14 6.33
CA GLY A 91 8.87 -2.93 5.61
C GLY A 91 8.87 -4.42 5.99
N ALA A 92 7.73 -5.09 5.81
CA ALA A 92 7.54 -6.49 6.24
C ALA A 92 8.00 -7.54 5.22
N ALA A 93 8.00 -7.21 3.92
CA ALA A 93 8.29 -8.13 2.82
C ALA A 93 9.67 -7.87 2.21
N PRO A 94 10.47 -8.90 1.85
CA PRO A 94 11.72 -8.72 1.09
C PRO A 94 11.44 -8.04 -0.26
N ARG A 95 12.36 -7.16 -0.69
CA ARG A 95 12.31 -6.47 -1.98
C ARG A 95 13.71 -6.39 -2.58
N ASN A 96 13.81 -6.64 -3.87
CA ASN A 96 15.06 -6.55 -4.61
C ASN A 96 15.10 -5.26 -5.42
N LYS A 97 16.22 -4.54 -5.35
CA LYS A 97 16.44 -3.34 -6.16
C LYS A 97 16.69 -3.74 -7.61
N VAL A 98 15.95 -3.15 -8.54
CA VAL A 98 16.08 -3.42 -9.99
C VAL A 98 16.95 -2.35 -10.64
N VAL A 99 16.49 -1.09 -10.62
CA VAL A 99 17.19 0.06 -11.21
C VAL A 99 16.72 1.35 -10.53
N GLY A 100 17.62 2.32 -10.31
CA GLY A 100 17.25 3.63 -9.76
C GLY A 100 16.41 3.55 -8.48
N ARG A 101 15.14 3.94 -8.56
CA ARG A 101 14.13 3.94 -7.48
C ARG A 101 13.12 2.78 -7.58
N VAL A 102 13.36 1.85 -8.50
CA VAL A 102 12.48 0.72 -8.83
C VAL A 102 12.93 -0.54 -8.09
N PHE A 103 11.97 -1.18 -7.43
CA PHE A 103 12.13 -2.41 -6.67
C PHE A 103 11.04 -3.41 -7.07
N THR A 104 11.29 -4.70 -6.86
CA THR A 104 10.23 -5.73 -6.92
C THR A 104 9.21 -5.54 -5.79
N THR A 105 7.94 -5.89 -6.00
CA THR A 105 6.84 -5.59 -5.08
C THR A 105 6.80 -6.54 -3.87
N ASN A 106 6.58 -7.83 -4.12
CA ASN A 106 6.51 -8.90 -3.12
C ASN A 106 6.85 -10.24 -3.79
N GLU A 107 7.72 -11.03 -3.17
CA GLU A 107 8.10 -12.39 -3.63
C GLU A 107 7.34 -13.50 -2.90
N SER A 108 6.23 -13.15 -2.22
CA SER A 108 5.32 -14.15 -1.64
C SER A 108 4.75 -15.08 -2.71
N PRO A 109 4.40 -16.33 -2.36
CA PRO A 109 3.87 -17.30 -3.32
C PRO A 109 2.67 -16.76 -4.12
N PRO A 110 2.60 -17.00 -5.45
CA PRO A 110 1.62 -16.37 -6.33
C PRO A 110 0.17 -16.83 -6.07
N ASP A 111 -0.03 -17.94 -5.37
CA ASP A 111 -1.33 -18.49 -4.97
C ASP A 111 -1.93 -17.80 -3.73
N GLN A 112 -1.15 -16.96 -3.04
CA GLN A 112 -1.56 -16.33 -1.78
C GLN A 112 -2.25 -14.97 -2.02
N LYS A 113 -3.41 -14.79 -1.40
CA LYS A 113 -4.14 -13.51 -1.45
C LYS A 113 -3.53 -12.53 -0.46
N ILE A 114 -3.08 -11.38 -0.95
CA ILE A 114 -2.57 -10.28 -0.11
C ILE A 114 -3.76 -9.45 0.41
N PRO A 115 -3.93 -9.29 1.74
CA PRO A 115 -5.03 -8.47 2.29
C PRO A 115 -4.84 -6.97 2.02
N PHE A 116 -5.95 -6.21 2.00
CA PHE A 116 -5.91 -4.75 1.88
C PHE A 116 -5.15 -4.11 3.05
N HIS A 117 -4.24 -3.18 2.74
CA HIS A 117 -3.45 -2.45 3.73
C HIS A 117 -2.94 -1.12 3.15
N HIS A 118 -2.57 -0.19 4.02
CA HIS A 118 -1.73 0.94 3.60
C HIS A 118 -0.25 0.54 3.56
N GLU A 119 0.52 1.04 2.59
CA GLU A 119 1.97 0.75 2.53
C GLU A 119 2.65 1.28 3.78
N MET A 120 3.42 0.42 4.42
CA MET A 120 4.21 0.81 5.60
C MET A 120 3.34 1.49 6.69
N ALA A 121 2.06 1.08 6.84
CA ALA A 121 1.10 1.77 7.70
C ALA A 121 1.50 1.86 9.19
N GLN A 122 2.37 0.95 9.62
CA GLN A 122 2.80 0.84 11.00
C GLN A 122 4.05 1.67 11.31
N VAL A 123 4.83 2.11 10.32
CA VAL A 123 6.03 2.91 10.60
C VAL A 123 5.70 4.41 10.70
N PRO A 124 6.48 5.20 11.46
CA PRO A 124 6.23 6.63 11.64
C PRO A 124 6.30 7.44 10.33
N VAL A 125 7.20 7.04 9.43
CA VAL A 125 7.40 7.66 8.12
C VAL A 125 6.99 6.66 7.05
N TYR A 126 5.89 6.94 6.38
CA TYR A 126 5.27 6.11 5.35
C TYR A 126 5.18 6.86 4.03
N PRO A 127 5.11 6.16 2.89
CA PRO A 127 5.12 6.81 1.59
C PRO A 127 3.87 7.68 1.41
N SER A 128 4.09 8.91 0.93
CA SER A 128 2.99 9.80 0.56
C SER A 128 2.39 9.45 -0.80
N LYS A 129 3.08 8.67 -1.62
CA LYS A 129 2.66 8.21 -2.95
C LYS A 129 3.39 6.93 -3.25
N LEU A 130 2.82 6.14 -4.14
CA LEU A 130 3.44 4.93 -4.65
C LEU A 130 3.18 4.84 -6.15
N PHE A 131 4.06 4.13 -6.85
CA PHE A 131 3.94 3.79 -8.26
C PHE A 131 3.98 2.28 -8.43
N PHE A 132 3.13 1.77 -9.32
CA PHE A 132 3.16 0.40 -9.80
C PHE A 132 3.41 0.40 -11.31
N PHE A 133 4.10 -0.64 -11.79
CA PHE A 133 4.38 -0.88 -13.20
C PHE A 133 4.29 -2.37 -13.51
N CYS A 134 3.62 -2.68 -14.61
CA CYS A 134 3.54 -4.01 -15.19
C CYS A 134 4.55 -4.11 -16.33
N GLU A 135 5.68 -4.78 -16.07
CA GLU A 135 6.64 -5.11 -17.14
C GLU A 135 6.22 -6.35 -17.94
N VAL A 136 5.61 -7.32 -17.27
CA VAL A 136 5.15 -8.58 -17.87
C VAL A 136 3.74 -8.88 -17.39
N GLU A 137 2.76 -8.75 -18.28
CA GLU A 137 1.35 -9.10 -18.02
C GLU A 137 1.23 -10.59 -17.63
N PRO A 138 0.45 -10.95 -16.59
CA PRO A 138 0.38 -12.32 -16.13
C PRO A 138 -0.67 -13.07 -16.97
N ALA A 139 -0.46 -14.37 -17.17
CA ALA A 139 -1.37 -15.18 -17.97
C ALA A 139 -2.81 -15.20 -17.41
N SER A 140 -2.96 -15.24 -16.08
CA SER A 140 -4.27 -15.16 -15.44
C SER A 140 -4.24 -14.62 -14.02
N GLY A 141 -5.30 -13.89 -13.68
CA GLY A 141 -5.48 -13.23 -12.39
C GLY A 141 -4.31 -12.30 -12.10
N GLY A 142 -4.00 -12.18 -10.81
CA GLY A 142 -2.89 -11.40 -10.36
C GLY A 142 -3.27 -9.98 -10.01
N GLU A 143 -4.41 -9.40 -10.44
CA GLU A 143 -4.83 -7.99 -10.32
C GLU A 143 -4.29 -7.25 -9.08
N THR A 144 -4.08 -5.93 -9.19
CA THR A 144 -3.88 -5.04 -8.03
C THR A 144 -5.19 -4.28 -7.75
N PRO A 145 -6.15 -4.87 -7.02
CA PRO A 145 -7.36 -4.15 -6.66
C PRO A 145 -7.05 -2.91 -5.81
N ILE A 146 -7.79 -1.83 -6.00
CA ILE A 146 -7.67 -0.62 -5.17
C ILE A 146 -9.05 -0.19 -4.69
N VAL A 147 -9.13 0.55 -3.59
CA VAL A 147 -10.41 1.10 -3.08
C VAL A 147 -10.23 2.57 -2.61
N LEU A 148 -11.31 3.21 -2.14
CA LEU A 148 -11.39 4.39 -1.26
C LEU A 148 -11.16 4.20 0.27
N SER A 149 -10.06 4.64 0.90
CA SER A 149 -9.84 4.37 2.36
C SER A 149 -10.78 5.18 3.25
N HIS A 150 -11.18 6.39 2.82
CA HIS A 150 -12.21 7.18 3.49
C HIS A 150 -13.60 6.53 3.35
N ILE A 151 -13.88 5.84 2.25
CA ILE A 151 -15.13 5.09 2.05
C ILE A 151 -15.23 3.93 3.02
N ILE A 152 -14.11 3.23 3.24
CA ILE A 152 -14.03 2.18 4.25
C ILE A 152 -14.32 2.77 5.62
N TYR A 153 -13.71 3.90 5.97
CA TYR A 153 -13.99 4.58 7.23
C TYR A 153 -15.49 4.95 7.36
N GLU A 154 -16.07 5.60 6.36
CA GLU A 154 -17.49 5.99 6.35
C GLU A 154 -18.41 4.79 6.57
N LYS A 155 -18.22 3.71 5.82
CA LYS A 155 -19.04 2.49 5.91
C LYS A 155 -18.85 1.75 7.23
N MET A 156 -17.62 1.67 7.74
CA MET A 156 -17.36 1.05 9.04
C MET A 156 -17.97 1.86 10.17
N ASN A 157 -17.90 3.20 10.09
CA ASN A 157 -18.49 4.09 11.08
C ASN A 157 -20.02 4.06 11.03
N GLU A 158 -20.62 3.95 9.85
CA GLU A 158 -22.06 3.78 9.68
C GLU A 158 -22.53 2.42 10.23
N LYS A 159 -21.82 1.34 9.92
CA LYS A 159 -22.23 -0.02 10.26
C LYS A 159 -21.91 -0.40 11.72
N TYR A 160 -20.78 0.06 12.24
CA TYR A 160 -20.23 -0.31 13.54
C TYR A 160 -19.65 0.90 14.31
N PRO A 161 -20.47 1.93 14.62
CA PRO A 161 -19.98 3.19 15.19
C PRO A 161 -19.21 3.00 16.50
N GLU A 162 -19.69 2.17 17.43
CA GLU A 162 -19.03 1.89 18.72
C GLU A 162 -17.64 1.25 18.54
N PHE A 163 -17.49 0.41 17.51
CA PHE A 163 -16.21 -0.21 17.19
C PHE A 163 -15.23 0.83 16.65
N VAL A 164 -15.69 1.73 15.77
CA VAL A 164 -14.86 2.81 15.23
C VAL A 164 -14.48 3.82 16.31
N GLU A 165 -15.40 4.19 17.19
CA GLU A 165 -15.13 5.06 18.35
C GLU A 165 -14.02 4.46 19.22
N LYS A 166 -14.13 3.17 19.54
CA LYS A 166 -13.08 2.47 20.32
C LYS A 166 -11.72 2.43 19.61
N LEU A 167 -11.72 2.29 18.28
CA LEU A 167 -10.50 2.37 17.46
C LEU A 167 -9.89 3.78 17.47
N GLU A 168 -10.71 4.82 17.47
CA GLU A 168 -10.24 6.21 17.56
C GLU A 168 -9.71 6.56 18.95
N GLU A 169 -10.37 6.08 20.01
CA GLU A 169 -9.99 6.34 21.39
C GLU A 169 -8.70 5.60 21.78
N HIS A 170 -8.60 4.31 21.44
CA HIS A 170 -7.51 3.47 21.92
C HIS A 170 -6.46 3.15 20.86
N GLY A 171 -6.78 3.27 19.58
CA GLY A 171 -5.90 2.79 18.51
C GLY A 171 -5.69 1.27 18.56
N LEU A 172 -4.55 0.82 18.03
CA LEU A 172 -4.20 -0.59 17.91
C LEU A 172 -2.78 -0.86 18.42
N ILE A 173 -2.58 -2.08 18.93
CA ILE A 173 -1.27 -2.65 19.21
C ILE A 173 -1.04 -3.82 18.27
N TYR A 174 0.13 -3.86 17.65
CA TYR A 174 0.58 -4.96 16.79
C TYR A 174 1.66 -5.75 17.51
N THR A 175 1.51 -7.07 17.51
CA THR A 175 2.48 -8.00 18.05
C THR A 175 2.92 -8.96 16.97
N ARG A 176 4.23 -9.08 16.75
CA ARG A 176 4.82 -10.04 15.79
C ARG A 176 6.07 -10.66 16.34
N VAL A 177 6.22 -11.97 16.18
CA VAL A 177 7.41 -12.74 16.53
C VAL A 177 8.24 -12.93 15.27
N LEU A 178 9.49 -12.45 15.31
CA LEU A 178 10.45 -12.54 14.23
C LEU A 178 11.51 -13.59 14.57
N GLY A 179 11.87 -14.43 13.60
CA GLY A 179 13.05 -15.28 13.71
C GLY A 179 14.35 -14.47 13.55
N GLU A 180 15.48 -15.16 13.72
CA GLU A 180 16.79 -14.56 13.50
C GLU A 180 17.02 -14.17 12.03
N GLU A 181 16.81 -15.14 11.14
CA GLU A 181 16.97 -15.01 9.69
C GLU A 181 15.63 -14.94 8.94
N ASP A 182 15.69 -14.61 7.66
CA ASP A 182 14.53 -14.57 6.77
C ASP A 182 14.03 -15.98 6.42
N ASP A 183 12.71 -16.18 6.44
CA ASP A 183 12.03 -17.43 6.09
C ASP A 183 11.11 -17.23 4.86
N ASN A 184 11.58 -17.62 3.68
CA ASN A 184 10.84 -17.43 2.43
C ASN A 184 9.55 -18.29 2.32
N SER A 185 9.31 -19.22 3.25
CA SER A 185 8.07 -20.00 3.29
C SER A 185 6.92 -19.26 4.01
N SER A 186 7.23 -18.21 4.77
CA SER A 186 6.26 -17.44 5.54
C SER A 186 5.91 -16.10 4.84
N PRO A 187 4.61 -15.72 4.77
CA PRO A 187 4.19 -14.43 4.23
C PRO A 187 4.72 -13.24 5.06
N ILE A 188 5.13 -13.52 6.30
CA ILE A 188 5.74 -12.58 7.24
C ILE A 188 7.10 -13.10 7.70
N GLY A 189 7.83 -13.72 6.78
CA GLY A 189 9.07 -14.44 7.07
C GLY A 189 10.29 -13.61 7.41
N ARG A 190 10.26 -12.29 7.18
CA ARG A 190 11.41 -11.40 7.43
C ARG A 190 11.88 -11.48 8.89
N GLY A 191 13.15 -11.84 9.11
CA GLY A 191 13.80 -11.96 10.41
C GLY A 191 14.16 -10.61 11.02
N TRP A 192 14.59 -10.60 12.29
CA TRP A 192 14.93 -9.35 12.98
C TRP A 192 16.20 -8.71 12.42
N LYS A 193 17.16 -9.52 11.94
CA LYS A 193 18.41 -9.00 11.36
C LYS A 193 18.16 -8.18 10.11
N SER A 194 17.32 -8.69 9.21
CA SER A 194 16.88 -7.97 8.01
C SER A 194 15.92 -6.82 8.35
N THR A 195 15.04 -6.99 9.34
CA THR A 195 14.11 -5.93 9.77
C THR A 195 14.84 -4.70 10.33
N PHE A 196 15.84 -4.93 11.18
CA PHE A 196 16.59 -3.87 11.84
C PHE A 196 17.95 -3.60 11.18
N LEU A 197 18.28 -4.29 10.08
CA LEU A 197 19.51 -4.15 9.29
C LEU A 197 20.81 -4.30 10.12
N THR A 198 20.83 -5.22 11.07
CA THR A 198 21.95 -5.40 12.02
C THR A 198 22.04 -6.84 12.51
N GLN A 199 23.24 -7.25 12.90
CA GLN A 199 23.51 -8.55 13.53
C GLN A 199 23.64 -8.43 15.07
N ASP A 200 23.58 -7.21 15.59
CA ASP A 200 23.75 -6.89 17.01
C ASP A 200 22.38 -6.58 17.66
N LYS A 201 22.07 -7.26 18.77
CA LYS A 201 20.80 -7.14 19.49
C LYS A 201 20.61 -5.75 20.10
N THR A 202 21.66 -5.14 20.65
CA THR A 202 21.60 -3.78 21.22
C THR A 202 21.36 -2.75 20.12
N VAL A 203 22.02 -2.88 18.97
CA VAL A 203 21.76 -2.01 17.82
C VAL A 203 20.33 -2.21 17.29
N ALA A 204 19.80 -3.43 17.33
CA ALA A 204 18.42 -3.70 16.94
C ALA A 204 17.41 -3.02 17.87
N GLU A 205 17.64 -3.06 19.18
CA GLU A 205 16.83 -2.36 20.19
C GLU A 205 16.82 -0.85 19.98
N GLU A 206 17.98 -0.24 19.72
CA GLU A 206 18.07 1.20 19.42
C GLU A 206 17.28 1.59 18.17
N ARG A 207 17.37 0.77 17.11
CA ARG A 207 16.65 1.02 15.85
C ARG A 207 15.16 0.77 16.00
N ALA A 208 14.76 -0.27 16.72
CA ALA A 208 13.37 -0.55 17.05
C ALA A 208 12.75 0.59 17.87
N ALA A 209 13.46 1.12 18.86
CA ALA A 209 13.01 2.25 19.66
C ALA A 209 12.74 3.50 18.80
N LYS A 210 13.60 3.79 17.80
CA LYS A 210 13.38 4.89 16.83
C LYS A 210 12.14 4.70 15.96
N LEU A 211 11.72 3.45 15.76
CA LEU A 211 10.48 3.09 15.04
C LEU A 211 9.25 3.01 15.97
N GLY A 212 9.41 3.24 17.28
CA GLY A 212 8.33 3.07 18.26
C GLY A 212 7.98 1.61 18.54
N VAL A 213 8.95 0.70 18.37
CA VAL A 213 8.80 -0.75 18.55
C VAL A 213 9.56 -1.18 19.80
N LYS A 214 8.87 -1.89 20.70
CA LYS A 214 9.49 -2.59 21.83
C LYS A 214 9.90 -4.00 21.40
N LEU A 215 11.12 -4.40 21.76
CA LEU A 215 11.62 -5.76 21.55
C LEU A 215 11.59 -6.54 22.88
N GLU A 216 11.11 -7.78 22.82
CA GLU A 216 11.15 -8.76 23.89
C GLU A 216 11.86 -10.01 23.34
N TRP A 217 13.15 -10.17 23.67
CA TRP A 217 13.95 -11.31 23.23
C TRP A 217 13.49 -12.61 23.92
N MET A 218 13.36 -13.68 23.15
CA MET A 218 12.94 -15.00 23.62
C MET A 218 13.81 -16.05 22.92
N GLU A 219 14.83 -16.58 23.59
CA GLU A 219 15.76 -17.54 22.99
C GLU A 219 16.27 -17.08 21.60
N ASP A 220 15.89 -17.79 20.53
CA ASP A 220 16.29 -17.55 19.13
C ASP A 220 15.34 -16.63 18.34
N VAL A 221 14.30 -16.10 18.99
CA VAL A 221 13.31 -15.22 18.37
C VAL A 221 13.17 -13.90 19.14
N VAL A 222 12.52 -12.93 18.53
CA VAL A 222 12.17 -11.67 19.18
C VAL A 222 10.71 -11.33 18.96
N LYS A 223 10.00 -11.05 20.04
CA LYS A 223 8.65 -10.49 19.98
C LYS A 223 8.75 -8.98 19.88
N THR A 224 8.18 -8.45 18.80
CA THR A 224 8.01 -7.03 18.56
C THR A 224 6.63 -6.60 19.01
N ILE A 225 6.55 -5.48 19.71
CA ILE A 225 5.29 -4.85 20.13
C ILE A 225 5.33 -3.41 19.66
N MET A 226 4.35 -3.02 18.85
CA MET A 226 4.20 -1.67 18.34
C MET A 226 2.84 -1.10 18.71
N GLY A 227 2.84 0.07 19.33
CA GLY A 227 1.64 0.80 19.71
C GLY A 227 1.53 1.13 21.19
N PRO A 228 0.40 1.74 21.61
CA PRO A 228 -0.78 2.01 20.78
C PRO A 228 -0.50 3.03 19.66
N ILE A 229 -0.92 2.72 18.44
CA ILE A 229 -0.89 3.65 17.29
C ILE A 229 -2.31 3.92 16.76
N PRO A 230 -2.58 5.12 16.22
CA PRO A 230 -3.90 5.44 15.68
C PRO A 230 -4.35 4.46 14.60
N ALA A 231 -5.59 3.97 14.72
CA ALA A 231 -6.20 3.11 13.70
C ALA A 231 -6.87 3.91 12.57
N ILE A 232 -7.32 5.12 12.90
CA ILE A 232 -7.92 6.08 12.00
C ILE A 232 -7.01 7.30 11.95
N LYS A 233 -6.71 7.79 10.75
CA LYS A 233 -5.95 9.04 10.55
C LYS A 233 -6.83 10.10 9.92
N PHE A 234 -6.47 11.36 10.14
CA PHE A 234 -7.08 12.50 9.46
C PHE A 234 -6.20 12.95 8.29
N GLU A 235 -6.72 12.83 7.08
CA GLU A 235 -6.08 13.30 5.86
C GLU A 235 -6.25 14.82 5.73
N LYS A 236 -5.21 15.58 6.09
CA LYS A 236 -5.25 17.05 6.07
C LYS A 236 -5.48 17.64 4.67
N THR A 237 -4.97 17.02 3.62
CA THR A 237 -5.11 17.56 2.25
C THR A 237 -6.55 17.54 1.75
N ARG A 238 -7.36 16.57 2.20
CA ARG A 238 -8.76 16.38 1.76
C ARG A 238 -9.78 16.52 2.89
N GLN A 239 -9.31 16.90 4.08
CA GLN A 239 -10.14 17.18 5.27
C GLN A 239 -11.10 16.05 5.64
N ARG A 240 -10.61 14.80 5.63
CA ARG A 240 -11.44 13.62 5.91
C ARG A 240 -10.68 12.56 6.72
N LYS A 241 -11.43 11.71 7.42
CA LYS A 241 -10.87 10.55 8.11
C LYS A 241 -10.67 9.39 7.14
N ILE A 242 -9.68 8.56 7.42
CA ILE A 242 -9.30 7.41 6.60
C ILE A 242 -9.00 6.20 7.48
N TRP A 243 -9.35 5.02 6.96
CA TRP A 243 -9.05 3.72 7.57
C TRP A 243 -7.57 3.37 7.40
N PHE A 244 -6.69 4.05 8.13
CA PHE A 244 -5.23 3.91 8.04
C PHE A 244 -4.70 2.98 9.14
N ASN A 245 -4.86 1.68 8.91
CA ASN A 245 -4.35 0.65 9.80
C ASN A 245 -4.10 -0.66 9.03
N SER A 246 -3.53 -1.62 9.75
CA SER A 246 -3.20 -2.96 9.25
C SER A 246 -3.94 -4.04 10.02
N MET A 247 -5.10 -3.71 10.59
CA MET A 247 -5.85 -4.64 11.43
C MET A 247 -6.19 -5.93 10.67
N VAL A 248 -6.71 -5.81 9.45
CA VAL A 248 -7.14 -6.98 8.68
C VAL A 248 -5.96 -7.82 8.23
N ILE A 249 -4.91 -7.19 7.67
CA ILE A 249 -3.71 -7.93 7.27
C ILE A 249 -3.02 -8.64 8.45
N ALA A 250 -2.99 -8.03 9.63
CA ALA A 250 -2.46 -8.69 10.82
C ALA A 250 -3.36 -9.83 11.29
N TYR A 251 -4.66 -9.58 11.42
CA TYR A 251 -5.61 -10.53 11.96
C TYR A 251 -5.92 -11.72 11.05
N THR A 252 -5.70 -11.60 9.74
CA THR A 252 -5.97 -12.69 8.77
C THR A 252 -4.72 -13.21 8.09
N GLY A 253 -3.59 -12.49 8.15
CA GLY A 253 -2.41 -12.78 7.33
C GLY A 253 -1.10 -12.89 8.10
N TRP A 254 -1.04 -12.49 9.37
CA TRP A 254 0.16 -12.70 10.20
C TRP A 254 0.10 -14.07 10.87
N GLU A 255 0.11 -15.08 10.02
CA GLU A 255 0.05 -16.48 10.41
C GLU A 255 1.30 -17.20 9.88
N ASP A 256 2.07 -17.77 10.80
CA ASP A 256 3.14 -18.71 10.51
C ASP A 256 3.43 -19.55 11.77
N ALA A 257 4.49 -20.37 11.73
CA ALA A 257 4.87 -21.21 12.87
C ALA A 257 5.13 -20.42 14.18
N ARG A 258 5.37 -19.11 14.11
CA ARG A 258 5.71 -18.24 15.25
C ARG A 258 4.56 -17.30 15.63
N ASN A 259 3.63 -17.03 14.71
CA ASN A 259 2.62 -15.99 14.84
C ASN A 259 1.21 -16.56 14.76
N ASN A 260 0.39 -16.24 15.77
CA ASN A 260 -1.05 -16.48 15.73
C ASN A 260 -1.77 -15.20 15.32
N PRO A 261 -2.50 -15.18 14.19
CA PRO A 261 -3.04 -13.96 13.62
C PRO A 261 -4.10 -13.31 14.53
N VAL A 262 -4.86 -14.09 15.32
CA VAL A 262 -5.86 -13.56 16.27
C VAL A 262 -5.22 -12.80 17.45
N LYS A 263 -3.93 -13.04 17.70
CA LYS A 263 -3.13 -12.32 18.72
C LYS A 263 -2.21 -11.26 18.11
N ALA A 264 -2.13 -11.18 16.78
CA ALA A 264 -1.22 -10.29 16.08
C ALA A 264 -1.65 -8.82 16.19
N VAL A 265 -2.93 -8.56 16.46
CA VAL A 265 -3.46 -7.21 16.64
C VAL A 265 -4.50 -7.19 17.77
N THR A 266 -4.41 -6.19 18.64
CA THR A 266 -5.40 -5.90 19.69
C THR A 266 -5.75 -4.41 19.68
N PHE A 267 -6.79 -4.02 20.41
CA PHE A 267 -6.97 -2.60 20.73
C PHE A 267 -5.76 -2.09 21.53
N GLY A 268 -5.53 -0.77 21.48
CA GLY A 268 -4.45 -0.16 22.25
C GLY A 268 -4.60 -0.24 23.77
N CYS A 269 -5.80 -0.56 24.25
CA CYS A 269 -6.07 -0.90 25.66
C CYS A 269 -5.87 -2.39 25.98
N TRP A 270 -5.20 -3.16 25.11
CA TRP A 270 -4.92 -4.60 25.24
C TRP A 270 -6.15 -5.53 25.22
N THR A 271 -7.34 -5.01 24.94
CA THR A 271 -8.52 -5.84 24.73
C THR A 271 -8.52 -6.45 23.32
N THR A 272 -9.01 -7.68 23.19
CA THR A 272 -9.06 -8.41 21.92
C THR A 272 -9.94 -7.70 20.90
N THR A 273 -9.50 -7.66 19.63
CA THR A 273 -10.34 -7.20 18.52
C THR A 273 -11.40 -8.25 18.18
N PRO A 274 -12.69 -7.90 18.09
CA PRO A 274 -13.74 -8.87 17.82
C PRO A 274 -13.61 -9.47 16.41
N CYS A 275 -13.57 -10.80 16.36
CA CYS A 275 -13.40 -11.61 15.15
C CYS A 275 -14.42 -11.28 14.04
N PHE A 276 -15.68 -11.03 14.42
CA PHE A 276 -16.76 -10.74 13.48
C PHE A 276 -16.53 -9.47 12.65
N PHE A 277 -16.06 -8.37 13.25
CA PHE A 277 -15.82 -7.12 12.52
C PHE A 277 -14.69 -7.27 11.50
N VAL A 278 -13.65 -8.03 11.84
CA VAL A 278 -12.53 -8.26 10.95
C VAL A 278 -12.91 -9.20 9.80
N HIS A 279 -13.72 -10.23 10.07
CA HIS A 279 -14.18 -11.12 9.02
C HIS A 279 -15.18 -10.47 8.07
N ASP A 280 -16.11 -9.67 8.57
CA ASP A 280 -17.03 -8.89 7.72
C ASP A 280 -16.23 -7.92 6.84
N PHE A 281 -15.14 -7.33 7.36
CA PHE A 281 -14.20 -6.58 6.53
C PHE A 281 -13.45 -7.46 5.50
N SER A 282 -13.07 -8.68 5.83
CA SER A 282 -12.33 -9.52 4.86
C SER A 282 -13.21 -10.11 3.74
N THR A 283 -14.51 -10.29 4.01
CA THR A 283 -15.42 -11.10 3.17
C THR A 283 -16.54 -10.30 2.49
N ASN A 284 -16.94 -9.17 3.07
CA ASN A 284 -18.10 -8.43 2.57
C ASN A 284 -17.71 -7.45 1.47
N THR A 285 -17.69 -7.92 0.23
CA THR A 285 -17.35 -7.11 -0.96
C THR A 285 -18.20 -5.85 -1.12
N SER A 286 -19.40 -5.79 -0.51
CA SER A 286 -20.22 -4.57 -0.48
C SER A 286 -19.61 -3.43 0.34
N LEU A 287 -18.75 -3.75 1.32
CA LEU A 287 -17.99 -2.75 2.08
C LEU A 287 -16.80 -2.21 1.29
N PHE A 288 -16.21 -3.03 0.40
CA PHE A 288 -14.92 -2.72 -0.21
C PHE A 288 -14.99 -2.08 -1.58
N PHE A 289 -16.11 -2.07 -2.31
CA PHE A 289 -16.21 -1.54 -3.68
C PHE A 289 -14.88 -1.59 -4.48
N PRO A 290 -14.20 -2.74 -4.55
CA PRO A 290 -12.84 -2.75 -5.07
C PRO A 290 -12.88 -2.56 -6.58
N VAL A 291 -12.00 -1.69 -7.08
CA VAL A 291 -11.72 -1.59 -8.52
C VAL A 291 -10.61 -2.57 -8.79
N PHE A 292 -10.93 -3.63 -9.54
CA PHE A 292 -9.94 -4.56 -10.05
C PHE A 292 -9.33 -3.95 -11.30
N LEU A 293 -8.13 -3.39 -11.17
CA LEU A 293 -7.32 -3.03 -12.32
C LEU A 293 -6.63 -4.30 -12.79
N ASP A 294 -6.66 -4.56 -14.09
CA ASP A 294 -6.26 -5.84 -14.68
C ASP A 294 -4.94 -6.39 -14.09
N ARG A 295 -5.00 -7.68 -13.77
CA ARG A 295 -3.95 -8.71 -13.65
C ARG A 295 -2.48 -8.25 -13.32
N ILE A 296 -2.07 -8.12 -12.04
CA ILE A 296 -0.70 -8.29 -11.43
C ILE A 296 -0.61 -7.91 -9.93
N LEU A 297 0.22 -8.66 -9.19
CA LEU A 297 0.27 -8.84 -7.73
C LEU A 297 0.55 -7.57 -6.87
N SER A 298 -0.19 -7.52 -5.75
CA SER A 298 -0.03 -6.72 -4.52
C SER A 298 -0.65 -5.31 -4.50
N ILE A 299 -1.50 -5.09 -3.49
CA ILE A 299 -2.29 -3.87 -3.27
C ILE A 299 -1.74 -3.06 -2.13
N LEU A 300 -1.66 -1.75 -2.36
CA LEU A 300 -1.36 -0.75 -1.35
C LEU A 300 -2.42 0.35 -1.37
N TYR A 301 -2.66 0.87 -0.18
CA TYR A 301 -3.36 2.11 0.05
C TYR A 301 -2.44 3.18 0.65
N THR A 302 -2.79 4.43 0.43
CA THR A 302 -2.13 5.54 1.12
C THR A 302 -3.17 6.59 1.50
N SER A 303 -2.89 7.29 2.59
CA SER A 303 -3.50 8.54 3.03
C SER A 303 -3.18 9.73 2.10
N SER A 304 -2.57 9.47 0.94
CA SER A 304 -1.79 10.42 0.18
C SER A 304 -1.63 9.87 -1.24
N LEU A 305 -2.18 10.58 -2.22
CA LEU A 305 -2.08 10.41 -3.69
C LEU A 305 -1.35 9.15 -4.25
N LEU A 306 -2.06 8.19 -4.86
CA LEU A 306 -1.48 7.00 -5.53
C LEU A 306 -1.34 7.19 -7.06
N PHE A 307 -0.15 7.17 -7.65
CA PHE A 307 -0.02 7.06 -9.11
C PHE A 307 0.02 5.58 -9.48
N ILE A 308 -0.85 5.14 -10.37
CA ILE A 308 -0.82 3.77 -10.88
C ILE A 308 -0.51 3.85 -12.37
N LEU A 309 0.57 3.23 -12.81
CA LEU A 309 0.88 3.13 -14.23
C LEU A 309 0.62 1.68 -14.63
N PHE A 310 -0.56 1.36 -15.21
CA PHE A 310 -0.79 0.07 -15.85
C PHE A 310 -0.89 0.25 -17.36
N PHE A 311 0.21 -0.07 -18.04
CA PHE A 311 0.27 -0.10 -19.49
C PHE A 311 0.11 -1.53 -19.99
N SER A 312 -0.93 -1.74 -20.79
CA SER A 312 -0.95 -2.64 -21.93
C SER A 312 -1.28 -1.83 -23.17
#